data_AF-A0A7S1X4F9-F1
#
_entry.id   AF-A0A7S1X4F9-F1
#
_cell.length_a   1.000
_cell.length_b   1.000
_cell.length_c   1.000
_cell.angle_alpha   90.00
_cell.angle_beta   90.00
_cell.angle_gamma   90.00
#
_symmetry.space_group_name_H-M   'P 1'
#
loop_
_entity.id
_entity.type
_entity.pdbx_description
1 polymer ?
#
loop_
_entity_poly.entity_id
_entity_poly.type
_entity_poly.pdbx_seq_one_letter_code
_entity_poly.pdbx_strand_id
1 'polypeptide(L)'
;GWLVKLLRRNGDLSDWCGRVTAVTPPADCGATLLRVVGPAWNPLTLDREPHGERISVLLPLANDIIRTVDADNKNIYAQPPEGLLELSQRRMLLKWLDPQLEKLSQEMAPEAEKRMGLRPKMPTRKKLAEIGRRDLISAIEEAGGFLEVAFELNLRHRRKPSGYWDNMDTLDQEISRFIAANWVELHDVEDDSTYYYNQITGQVQIEEPQLPMVDASGENGSVWVIREEPSDRVMPSQKEIMSAGRYDLHHGSI
;
A
#
# COMPACT_ATOMS: atom_id res chain seq x y z
N GLY A 1 -26.89 24.43 -13.28
CA GLY A 1 -25.60 24.02 -13.88
C GLY A 1 -25.82 22.76 -14.69
N TRP A 2 -24.98 22.49 -15.69
CA TRP A 2 -25.08 21.29 -16.51
C TRP A 2 -24.77 20.03 -15.68
N LEU A 3 -25.55 18.97 -15.87
CA LEU A 3 -25.34 17.66 -15.27
C LEU A 3 -24.76 16.71 -16.32
N VAL A 4 -23.77 15.93 -15.92
CA VAL A 4 -23.20 14.84 -16.73
C VAL A 4 -23.70 13.52 -16.17
N LYS A 5 -24.39 12.76 -17.00
CA LYS A 5 -24.84 11.41 -16.74
C LYS A 5 -24.00 10.46 -17.58
N LEU A 6 -23.46 9.43 -16.95
CA LEU A 6 -22.63 8.47 -17.66
C LEU A 6 -23.47 7.30 -18.17
N LEU A 7 -23.20 6.90 -19.41
CA LEU A 7 -23.80 5.75 -20.06
C LEU A 7 -22.87 4.54 -19.94
N ARG A 8 -23.44 3.38 -19.61
CA ARG A 8 -22.76 2.08 -19.67
C ARG A 8 -22.60 1.65 -21.13
N ARG A 9 -21.78 0.62 -21.37
CA ARG A 9 -21.46 0.12 -22.72
C ARG A 9 -22.69 -0.35 -23.51
N ASN A 10 -23.69 -0.86 -22.80
CA ASN A 10 -24.98 -1.29 -23.35
C ASN A 10 -25.96 -0.13 -23.61
N GLY A 11 -25.59 1.12 -23.30
CA GLY A 11 -26.44 2.30 -23.46
C GLY A 11 -27.30 2.63 -22.25
N ASP A 12 -27.26 1.82 -21.18
CA ASP A 12 -28.01 2.10 -19.96
C ASP A 12 -27.37 3.24 -19.16
N LEU A 13 -28.19 3.95 -18.39
CA LEU A 13 -27.71 4.95 -17.44
C LEU A 13 -26.94 4.28 -16.31
N SER A 14 -25.73 4.78 -16.03
CA SER A 14 -24.99 4.43 -14.82
C SER A 14 -25.53 5.17 -13.60
N ASP A 15 -25.16 4.66 -12.42
CA ASP A 15 -25.47 5.27 -11.13
C ASP A 15 -24.61 6.52 -10.84
N TRP A 16 -23.74 6.94 -11.75
CA TRP A 16 -22.90 8.11 -11.54
C TRP A 16 -23.49 9.36 -12.22
N CYS A 17 -23.56 10.46 -11.47
CA CYS A 17 -23.96 11.77 -11.97
C CYS A 17 -23.06 12.88 -11.43
N GLY A 18 -22.49 13.68 -12.32
CA GLY A 18 -21.62 14.80 -11.95
C GLY A 18 -22.17 16.14 -12.41
N ARG A 19 -21.67 17.23 -11.84
CA ARG A 19 -22.00 18.60 -12.24
C ARG A 19 -20.79 19.24 -12.92
N VAL A 20 -21.00 19.88 -14.06
CA VAL A 20 -19.96 20.68 -14.71
C VAL A 20 -19.67 21.91 -13.84
N THR A 21 -18.41 22.09 -13.47
CA THR A 21 -17.95 23.19 -12.61
C THR A 21 -17.06 24.19 -13.33
N ALA A 22 -16.32 23.74 -14.35
CA ALA A 22 -15.51 24.60 -15.20
C ALA A 22 -15.40 24.00 -16.60
N VAL A 23 -15.07 24.86 -17.57
CA VAL A 23 -14.77 24.49 -18.95
C VAL A 23 -13.41 25.10 -19.28
N THR A 24 -12.45 24.25 -19.63
CA THR A 24 -11.11 24.67 -20.04
C THR A 24 -11.05 24.69 -21.57
N PRO A 25 -10.73 25.84 -22.20
CA PRO A 25 -10.61 25.95 -23.64
C PRO A 25 -9.41 25.13 -24.17
N PRO A 26 -9.39 24.80 -25.48
CA PRO A 26 -8.41 23.89 -26.08
C PRO A 26 -6.96 24.41 -26.14
N ALA A 27 -6.69 25.62 -25.66
CA ALA A 27 -5.40 26.31 -25.81
C ALA A 27 -4.20 25.52 -25.27
N ASP A 28 -4.40 24.68 -24.24
CA ASP A 28 -3.32 23.93 -23.57
C ASP A 28 -3.28 22.43 -23.93
N CYS A 29 -4.34 21.88 -24.55
CA CYS A 29 -4.53 20.41 -24.67
C CYS A 29 -5.23 19.94 -25.95
N GLY A 30 -5.48 20.84 -26.92
CA GLY A 30 -6.02 20.48 -28.24
C GLY A 30 -7.52 20.13 -28.27
N ALA A 31 -8.16 19.98 -27.11
CA ALA A 31 -9.59 19.73 -26.96
C ALA A 31 -10.16 20.53 -25.78
N THR A 32 -11.43 20.93 -25.89
CA THR A 32 -12.15 21.57 -24.78
C THR A 32 -12.37 20.54 -23.67
N LEU A 33 -11.95 20.82 -22.43
CA LEU A 33 -12.12 19.92 -21.30
C LEU A 33 -13.24 20.41 -20.38
N LEU A 34 -14.14 19.52 -20.00
CA LEU A 34 -15.15 19.75 -18.98
C LEU A 34 -14.64 19.26 -17.62
N ARG A 35 -14.55 20.14 -16.64
CA ARG A 35 -14.31 19.74 -15.26
C ARG A 35 -15.63 19.36 -14.60
N VAL A 36 -15.82 18.06 -14.42
CA VAL A 36 -17.04 17.49 -13.86
C VAL A 36 -16.78 17.03 -12.45
N VAL A 37 -17.57 17.51 -11.50
CA VAL A 37 -17.50 17.11 -10.09
C VAL A 37 -18.66 16.17 -9.81
N GLY A 38 -18.33 14.91 -9.55
CA GLY A 38 -19.23 13.84 -9.15
C GLY A 38 -19.89 14.09 -7.79
N PRO A 39 -20.77 13.17 -7.36
CA PRO A 39 -21.34 13.23 -6.02
C PRO A 39 -20.22 13.06 -4.99
N ALA A 40 -20.43 13.61 -3.79
CA ALA A 40 -19.53 13.31 -2.68
C ALA A 40 -19.68 11.83 -2.33
N TRP A 41 -18.55 11.16 -2.24
CA TRP A 41 -18.43 9.72 -2.11
C TRP A 41 -17.82 9.41 -0.76
N ASN A 42 -18.43 8.48 -0.02
CA ASN A 42 -17.80 7.93 1.17
C ASN A 42 -17.04 6.64 0.79
N PRO A 43 -15.70 6.62 0.85
CA PRO A 43 -14.90 5.44 0.55
C PRO A 43 -15.11 4.28 1.55
N LEU A 44 -15.74 4.53 2.71
CA LEU A 44 -16.04 3.51 3.72
C LEU A 44 -17.29 2.68 3.41
N THR A 45 -18.31 3.30 2.84
CA THR A 45 -19.64 2.69 2.62
C THR A 45 -19.96 2.50 1.14
N LEU A 46 -19.18 3.12 0.26
CA LEU A 46 -19.49 3.27 -1.16
C LEU A 46 -20.80 4.03 -1.42
N ASP A 47 -21.36 4.64 -0.38
CA ASP A 47 -22.57 5.44 -0.44
C ASP A 47 -22.25 6.91 -0.71
N ARG A 48 -23.28 7.63 -1.19
CA ARG A 48 -23.22 9.07 -1.42
C ARG A 48 -23.40 9.80 -0.09
N GLU A 49 -22.39 10.52 0.36
CA GLU A 49 -22.49 11.36 1.56
C GLU A 49 -22.45 12.86 1.24
N PRO A 50 -23.16 13.72 1.99
CA PRO A 50 -23.19 15.16 1.71
C PRO A 50 -21.86 15.89 1.99
N HIS A 51 -20.95 15.30 2.78
CA HIS A 51 -19.72 15.95 3.27
C HIS A 51 -18.40 15.27 2.84
N GLY A 52 -18.44 14.30 1.91
CA GLY A 52 -17.25 13.61 1.39
C GLY A 52 -16.45 14.39 0.32
N GLU A 53 -15.22 13.93 0.06
CA GLU A 53 -14.38 14.45 -1.03
C GLU A 53 -15.04 14.10 -2.38
N ARG A 54 -15.16 15.08 -3.28
CA ARG A 54 -15.89 14.91 -4.54
C ARG A 54 -14.95 14.51 -5.66
N ILE A 55 -15.32 13.48 -6.42
CA ILE A 55 -14.56 13.03 -7.58
C ILE A 55 -14.59 14.12 -8.65
N SER A 56 -13.46 14.75 -8.95
CA SER A 56 -13.35 15.66 -10.09
C SER A 56 -12.70 14.94 -11.27
N VAL A 57 -13.44 14.83 -12.37
CA VAL A 57 -13.01 14.21 -13.63
C VAL A 57 -12.88 15.30 -14.69
N LEU A 58 -11.83 15.24 -15.50
CA LEU A 58 -11.71 16.04 -16.72
C LEU A 58 -12.23 15.20 -17.89
N LEU A 59 -13.33 15.61 -18.50
CA LEU A 59 -13.91 14.95 -19.65
C LEU A 59 -13.66 15.79 -20.91
N PRO A 60 -12.95 15.26 -21.92
CA PRO A 60 -12.86 15.92 -23.21
C PRO A 60 -14.25 16.05 -23.84
N LEU A 61 -14.58 17.25 -24.32
CA LEU A 61 -15.75 17.52 -25.13
C LEU A 61 -15.50 17.03 -26.55
N ALA A 62 -15.43 15.72 -26.71
CA ALA A 62 -15.18 15.04 -27.97
C ALA A 62 -16.40 14.16 -28.33
N ASN A 63 -16.67 14.02 -29.63
CA ASN A 63 -17.88 13.34 -30.14
C ASN A 63 -17.91 11.83 -29.86
N ASP A 64 -16.76 11.24 -29.58
CA ASP A 64 -16.59 9.85 -29.17
C ASP A 64 -16.97 9.62 -27.71
N ILE A 65 -16.78 10.62 -26.85
CA ILE A 65 -17.09 10.58 -25.41
C ILE A 65 -18.49 11.14 -25.14
N ILE A 66 -18.89 12.26 -25.75
CA ILE A 66 -20.19 12.87 -25.54
C ILE A 66 -21.19 12.30 -26.55
N ARG A 67 -22.18 11.55 -26.06
CA ARG A 67 -23.18 10.89 -26.91
C ARG A 67 -24.35 11.78 -27.24
N THR A 68 -24.88 12.50 -26.25
CA THR A 68 -26.09 13.32 -26.44
C THR A 68 -26.07 14.48 -25.46
N VAL A 69 -26.57 15.63 -25.91
CA VAL A 69 -26.75 16.82 -25.08
C VAL A 69 -28.23 17.20 -25.13
N ASP A 70 -28.86 17.20 -23.96
CA ASP A 70 -30.23 17.65 -23.76
C ASP A 70 -30.16 19.06 -23.16
N ALA A 71 -30.36 20.06 -24.02
CA ALA A 71 -30.26 21.47 -23.65
C ALA A 71 -31.43 21.93 -22.78
N ASP A 72 -32.61 21.33 -22.95
CA ASP A 72 -33.82 21.70 -22.23
C ASP A 72 -33.69 21.33 -20.75
N ASN A 73 -33.21 20.11 -20.48
CA ASN A 73 -32.97 19.63 -19.12
C ASN A 73 -31.54 19.87 -18.62
N LYS A 74 -30.68 20.48 -19.44
CA LYS A 74 -29.25 20.74 -19.14
C LYS A 74 -28.49 19.47 -18.75
N ASN A 75 -28.76 18.36 -19.45
CA ASN A 75 -28.09 17.08 -19.26
C ASN A 75 -27.11 16.80 -20.40
N ILE A 76 -25.94 16.27 -20.05
CA ILE A 76 -24.92 15.76 -20.98
C ILE A 76 -24.82 14.27 -20.72
N TYR A 77 -25.03 13.46 -21.75
CA TYR A 77 -24.86 12.02 -21.70
C TYR A 77 -23.50 11.67 -22.28
N ALA A 78 -22.61 11.18 -21.43
CA ALA A 78 -21.24 10.84 -21.80
C ALA A 78 -20.98 9.35 -21.63
N GLN A 79 -20.19 8.79 -22.53
CA GLN A 79 -19.71 7.41 -22.48
C GLN A 79 -18.18 7.45 -22.59
N PRO A 80 -17.47 7.75 -21.48
CA PRO A 80 -16.02 7.74 -21.45
C PRO A 80 -15.50 6.31 -21.68
N PRO A 81 -14.27 6.17 -22.19
CA PRO A 81 -13.61 4.87 -22.28
C PRO A 81 -13.50 4.21 -20.90
N GLU A 82 -13.58 2.88 -20.88
CA GLU A 82 -13.35 2.07 -19.68
C GLU A 82 -11.99 2.43 -19.07
N GLY A 83 -11.93 2.56 -17.75
CA GLY A 83 -10.71 2.91 -17.02
C GLY A 83 -10.59 4.40 -16.67
N LEU A 84 -11.19 5.33 -17.42
CA LEU A 84 -11.01 6.77 -17.17
C LEU A 84 -11.50 7.18 -15.77
N LEU A 85 -12.63 6.61 -15.36
CA LEU A 85 -13.27 6.93 -14.08
C LEU A 85 -12.65 6.10 -12.96
N GLU A 86 -12.35 4.84 -13.23
CA GLU A 86 -11.70 3.91 -12.32
C GLU A 86 -10.33 4.46 -11.88
N LEU A 87 -9.57 5.06 -12.79
CA LEU A 87 -8.30 5.73 -12.46
C LEU A 87 -8.49 6.90 -11.49
N SER A 88 -9.54 7.71 -11.70
CA SER A 88 -9.84 8.84 -10.81
C SER A 88 -10.31 8.37 -9.42
N GLN A 89 -11.12 7.32 -9.37
CA GLN A 89 -11.62 6.71 -8.14
C GLN A 89 -10.49 6.04 -7.36
N ARG A 90 -9.65 5.24 -8.03
CA ARG A 90 -8.47 4.61 -7.45
C ARG A 90 -7.53 5.62 -6.82
N ARG A 91 -7.22 6.72 -7.50
CA ARG A 91 -6.32 7.76 -6.95
C ARG A 91 -6.88 8.36 -5.66
N MET A 92 -8.20 8.53 -5.58
CA MET A 92 -8.85 9.01 -4.36
C MET A 92 -8.84 7.96 -3.24
N LEU A 93 -9.11 6.70 -3.57
CA LEU A 93 -8.98 5.59 -2.62
C LEU A 93 -7.58 5.52 -2.04
N LEU A 94 -6.55 5.61 -2.88
CA LEU A 94 -5.16 5.60 -2.44
C LEU A 94 -4.88 6.75 -1.47
N LYS A 95 -5.30 7.98 -1.81
CA LYS A 95 -5.15 9.16 -0.93
C LYS A 95 -5.85 8.98 0.42
N TRP A 96 -6.99 8.30 0.45
CA TRP A 96 -7.74 8.02 1.68
C TRP A 96 -7.16 6.84 2.48
N LEU A 97 -6.67 5.81 1.80
CA LEU A 97 -6.06 4.62 2.38
C LEU A 97 -4.71 4.93 3.03
N ASP A 98 -3.93 5.81 2.41
CA ASP A 98 -2.55 6.15 2.82
C ASP A 98 -2.40 6.40 4.32
N PRO A 99 -3.05 7.43 4.93
CA PRO A 99 -2.87 7.73 6.35
C PRO A 99 -3.37 6.60 7.27
N GLN A 100 -4.33 5.81 6.82
CA GLN A 100 -4.92 4.75 7.64
C GLN A 100 -4.05 3.50 7.65
N LEU A 101 -3.53 3.11 6.49
CA LEU A 101 -2.62 1.99 6.37
C LEU A 101 -1.27 2.34 6.98
N GLU A 102 -0.78 3.57 6.84
CA GLU A 102 0.43 4.02 7.52
C GLU A 102 0.31 3.84 9.04
N LYS A 103 -0.73 4.44 9.64
CA LYS A 103 -0.96 4.37 11.10
C LYS A 103 -1.09 2.93 11.59
N LEU A 104 -1.94 2.12 10.93
CA LEU A 104 -2.14 0.72 11.32
C LEU A 104 -0.85 -0.10 11.17
N SER A 105 -0.10 0.13 10.09
CA SER A 105 1.16 -0.59 9.87
C SER A 105 2.21 -0.23 10.92
N GLN A 106 2.26 1.04 11.35
CA GLN A 106 3.16 1.48 12.43
C GLN A 106 2.75 0.91 13.79
N GLU A 107 1.46 0.92 14.13
CA GLU A 107 0.95 0.37 15.40
C GLU A 107 1.19 -1.14 15.52
N MET A 108 1.13 -1.85 14.40
CA MET A 108 1.27 -3.30 14.35
C MET A 108 2.70 -3.78 14.10
N ALA A 109 3.63 -2.87 13.82
CA ALA A 109 5.03 -3.22 13.59
C ALA A 109 5.70 -3.68 14.90
N PRO A 110 6.46 -4.79 14.89
CA PRO A 110 7.32 -5.17 16.00
C PRO A 110 8.29 -4.02 16.34
N GLU A 111 8.63 -3.87 17.62
CA GLU A 111 9.49 -2.78 18.06
C GLU A 111 10.88 -2.81 17.40
N ALA A 112 11.41 -4.02 17.17
CA ALA A 112 12.62 -4.23 16.39
C ALA A 112 12.52 -3.61 14.97
N GLU A 113 11.38 -3.74 14.30
CA GLU A 113 11.20 -3.17 12.97
C GLU A 113 11.16 -1.63 13.01
N LYS A 114 10.54 -1.05 14.03
CA LYS A 114 10.51 0.41 14.22
C LYS A 114 11.91 0.96 14.48
N ARG A 115 12.68 0.30 15.35
CA ARG A 115 14.07 0.68 15.67
C ARG A 115 14.99 0.61 14.45
N MET A 116 14.74 -0.35 13.55
CA MET A 116 15.46 -0.47 12.28
C MET A 116 15.09 0.61 11.24
N GLY A 117 14.11 1.48 11.53
CA GLY A 117 13.65 2.50 10.57
C GLY A 117 13.00 1.90 9.33
N LEU A 118 12.38 0.72 9.47
CA LEU A 118 11.79 0.03 8.34
C LEU A 118 10.56 0.75 7.78
N ARG A 119 10.42 0.74 6.45
CA ARG A 119 9.16 1.13 5.79
C ARG A 119 7.99 0.35 6.39
N PRO A 120 6.79 0.95 6.55
CA PRO A 120 5.65 0.24 7.10
C PRO A 120 5.28 -0.98 6.25
N LYS A 121 4.80 -2.04 6.90
CA LYS A 121 4.48 -3.32 6.26
C LYS A 121 2.99 -3.39 5.95
N MET A 122 2.65 -3.73 4.72
CA MET A 122 1.26 -3.88 4.27
C MET A 122 0.50 -4.88 5.17
N PRO A 123 -0.59 -4.46 5.84
CA PRO A 123 -1.40 -5.34 6.65
C PRO A 123 -2.02 -6.46 5.81
N THR A 124 -2.15 -7.65 6.39
CA THR A 124 -2.80 -8.77 5.70
C THR A 124 -4.31 -8.69 5.81
N ARG A 125 -5.04 -9.24 4.82
CA ARG A 125 -6.50 -9.36 4.86
C ARG A 125 -7.01 -9.97 6.18
N LYS A 126 -6.38 -11.06 6.62
CA LYS A 126 -6.72 -11.75 7.88
C LYS A 126 -6.60 -10.80 9.07
N LYS A 127 -5.50 -10.04 9.14
CA LYS A 127 -5.25 -9.15 10.27
C LYS A 127 -6.16 -7.93 10.30
N LEU A 128 -6.48 -7.35 9.14
CA LEU A 128 -7.51 -6.30 9.04
C LEU A 128 -8.89 -6.82 9.47
N ALA A 129 -9.22 -8.06 9.11
CA ALA A 129 -10.48 -8.67 9.51
C ALA A 129 -10.56 -8.94 11.02
N GLU A 130 -9.45 -9.38 11.64
CA GLU A 130 -9.34 -9.57 13.10
C GLU A 130 -9.56 -8.27 13.87
N ILE A 131 -9.07 -7.14 13.35
CA ILE A 131 -9.21 -5.81 13.97
C ILE A 131 -10.58 -5.18 13.62
N GLY A 132 -11.41 -5.87 12.83
CA GLY A 132 -12.75 -5.39 12.43
C GLY A 132 -12.76 -4.34 11.32
N ARG A 133 -11.60 -4.05 10.71
CA ARG A 133 -11.44 -3.06 9.63
C ARG A 133 -11.77 -3.65 8.25
N ARG A 134 -13.02 -4.12 8.09
CA ARG A 134 -13.52 -4.68 6.82
C ARG A 134 -13.70 -3.62 5.73
N ASP A 135 -13.94 -2.37 6.15
CA ASP A 135 -13.98 -1.18 5.30
C ASP A 135 -12.68 -1.02 4.50
N LEU A 136 -11.52 -1.17 5.16
CA LEU A 136 -10.22 -1.10 4.49
C LEU A 136 -10.01 -2.24 3.50
N ILE A 137 -10.50 -3.43 3.81
CA ILE A 137 -10.37 -4.58 2.90
C ILE A 137 -11.10 -4.28 1.60
N SER A 138 -12.36 -3.84 1.67
CA SER A 138 -13.15 -3.51 0.48
C SER A 138 -12.50 -2.38 -0.34
N ALA A 139 -12.05 -1.32 0.34
CA ALA A 139 -11.39 -0.19 -0.32
C ALA A 139 -10.06 -0.58 -0.99
N ILE A 140 -9.27 -1.46 -0.37
CA ILE A 140 -8.04 -2.00 -0.98
C ILE A 140 -8.37 -2.85 -2.21
N GLU A 141 -9.42 -3.68 -2.15
CA GLU A 141 -9.84 -4.51 -3.28
C GLU A 141 -10.30 -3.66 -4.47
N GLU A 142 -11.07 -2.59 -4.24
CA GLU A 142 -11.47 -1.64 -5.28
C GLU A 142 -10.32 -0.79 -5.83
N ALA A 143 -9.33 -0.47 -4.99
CA ALA A 143 -8.13 0.25 -5.44
C ALA A 143 -7.24 -0.59 -6.36
N GLY A 144 -7.51 -1.89 -6.52
CA GLY A 144 -6.74 -2.81 -7.38
C GLY A 144 -6.06 -3.96 -6.62
N GLY A 145 -6.27 -4.06 -5.32
CA GLY A 145 -5.80 -5.17 -4.49
C GLY A 145 -4.54 -4.87 -3.68
N PHE A 146 -4.21 -5.78 -2.77
CA PHE A 146 -3.19 -5.58 -1.73
C PHE A 146 -1.77 -5.36 -2.27
N LEU A 147 -1.38 -6.07 -3.33
CA LEU A 147 -0.04 -5.95 -3.92
C LEU A 147 0.14 -4.57 -4.56
N GLU A 148 -0.87 -4.16 -5.32
CA GLU A 148 -0.86 -2.95 -6.12
C GLU A 148 -0.93 -1.70 -5.23
N VAL A 149 -1.80 -1.72 -4.22
CA VAL A 149 -1.86 -0.67 -3.19
C VAL A 149 -0.57 -0.58 -2.40
N ALA A 150 0.05 -1.72 -2.05
CA ALA A 150 1.33 -1.71 -1.34
C ALA A 150 2.45 -1.07 -2.16
N PHE A 151 2.49 -1.32 -3.47
CA PHE A 151 3.46 -0.70 -4.37
C PHE A 151 3.27 0.82 -4.43
N GLU A 152 2.03 1.28 -4.67
CA GLU A 152 1.70 2.71 -4.80
C GLU A 152 1.94 3.50 -3.51
N LEU A 153 1.62 2.90 -2.36
CA LEU A 153 1.82 3.51 -1.04
C LEU A 153 3.21 3.23 -0.46
N ASN A 154 4.11 2.63 -1.24
CA ASN A 154 5.48 2.31 -0.84
C ASN A 154 5.57 1.45 0.45
N LEU A 155 4.58 0.58 0.66
CA LEU A 155 4.49 -0.36 1.79
C LEU A 155 5.21 -1.67 1.47
N ARG A 156 5.91 -2.23 2.45
CA ARG A 156 6.54 -3.55 2.30
C ARG A 156 5.47 -4.63 2.21
N HIS A 157 5.47 -5.41 1.14
CA HIS A 157 4.58 -6.56 0.99
C HIS A 157 5.29 -7.89 1.24
N ARG A 158 4.54 -8.91 1.67
CA ARG A 158 5.06 -10.25 2.00
C ARG A 158 5.51 -11.01 0.76
N ARG A 159 4.82 -10.86 -0.36
CA ARG A 159 5.21 -11.49 -1.63
C ARG A 159 6.32 -10.67 -2.27
N LYS A 160 7.46 -11.32 -2.51
CA LYS A 160 8.58 -10.75 -3.25
C LYS A 160 8.40 -11.06 -4.76
N PRO A 161 8.90 -10.20 -5.66
CA PRO A 161 8.83 -10.46 -7.10
C PRO A 161 9.64 -11.69 -7.49
N SER A 162 9.34 -12.27 -8.66
CA SER A 162 10.12 -13.38 -9.22
C SER A 162 11.57 -12.96 -9.42
N GLY A 163 12.52 -13.83 -9.05
CA GLY A 163 13.96 -13.55 -9.11
C GLY A 163 14.56 -12.80 -7.92
N TYR A 164 13.73 -12.36 -6.96
CA TYR A 164 14.20 -11.64 -5.76
C TYR A 164 15.16 -12.48 -4.90
N TRP A 165 14.87 -13.78 -4.78
CA TRP A 165 15.67 -14.71 -3.98
C TRP A 165 16.89 -15.26 -4.71
N ASP A 166 16.98 -15.07 -6.03
CA ASP A 166 18.11 -15.54 -6.84
C ASP A 166 19.34 -14.64 -6.66
N ASN A 167 19.15 -13.44 -6.09
CA ASN A 167 20.24 -12.53 -5.76
C ASN A 167 20.81 -12.84 -4.36
N MET A 168 22.02 -13.39 -4.32
CA MET A 168 22.73 -13.76 -3.09
C MET A 168 22.92 -12.56 -2.13
N ASP A 169 23.18 -11.36 -2.64
CA ASP A 169 23.33 -10.17 -1.79
C ASP A 169 22.01 -9.79 -1.11
N THR A 170 20.90 -9.98 -1.84
CA THR A 170 19.55 -9.73 -1.30
C THR A 170 19.17 -10.77 -0.26
N LEU A 171 19.55 -12.02 -0.49
CA LEU A 171 19.33 -13.12 0.44
C LEU A 171 20.15 -12.93 1.73
N ASP A 172 21.45 -12.64 1.63
CA ASP A 172 22.33 -12.38 2.78
C ASP A 172 21.80 -11.23 3.64
N GLN A 173 21.39 -10.12 3.02
CA GLN A 173 20.78 -9.00 3.73
C GLN A 173 19.46 -9.35 4.43
N GLU A 174 18.60 -10.16 3.80
CA GLU A 174 17.33 -10.57 4.39
C GLU A 174 17.54 -11.58 5.54
N ILE A 175 18.57 -12.43 5.47
CA ILE A 175 18.95 -13.36 6.54
C ILE A 175 19.55 -12.61 7.73
N SER A 176 20.52 -11.72 7.52
CA SER A 176 21.08 -10.89 8.61
C SER A 176 20.00 -10.05 9.29
N ARG A 177 19.07 -9.48 8.52
CA ARG A 177 17.92 -8.77 9.10
C ARG A 177 17.03 -9.67 9.93
N PHE A 178 16.78 -10.88 9.45
CA PHE A 178 15.98 -11.85 10.18
C PHE A 178 16.64 -12.18 11.53
N ILE A 179 17.94 -12.47 11.54
CA ILE A 179 18.69 -12.76 12.76
C ILE A 179 18.66 -11.58 13.73
N ALA A 180 18.95 -10.37 13.25
CA ALA A 180 18.96 -9.17 14.08
C ALA A 180 17.57 -8.80 14.64
N ALA A 181 16.48 -9.15 13.97
CA ALA A 181 15.13 -8.89 14.48
C ALA A 181 14.70 -9.83 15.63
N ASN A 182 15.48 -10.88 15.92
CA ASN A 182 15.15 -11.91 16.92
C ASN A 182 15.96 -11.79 18.23
N TRP A 183 16.59 -10.64 18.47
CA TRP A 183 17.11 -10.31 19.80
C TRP A 183 15.97 -9.96 20.75
N VAL A 184 16.00 -10.53 21.95
CA VAL A 184 15.05 -10.27 23.03
C VAL A 184 15.80 -9.81 24.26
N GLU A 185 15.31 -8.72 24.87
CA GLU A 185 15.78 -8.23 26.17
C GLU A 185 15.21 -9.10 27.28
N LEU A 186 16.08 -9.59 28.15
CA LEU A 186 15.77 -10.41 29.30
C LEU A 186 16.39 -9.79 30.55
N HIS A 187 15.70 -9.92 31.67
CA HIS A 187 16.19 -9.46 32.97
C HIS A 187 16.43 -10.67 33.87
N ASP A 188 17.62 -10.74 34.44
CA ASP A 188 17.92 -11.70 35.48
C ASP A 188 17.38 -11.19 36.83
N VAL A 189 16.55 -12.01 37.48
CA VAL A 189 15.90 -11.67 38.75
C VAL A 189 16.87 -11.80 39.92
N GLU A 190 17.94 -12.61 39.79
CA GLU A 190 18.92 -12.80 40.86
C GLU A 190 19.92 -11.65 40.94
N ASP A 191 20.39 -11.16 39.79
CA ASP A 191 21.48 -10.18 39.70
C ASP A 191 21.02 -8.76 39.28
N ASP A 192 19.71 -8.55 39.06
CA ASP A 192 19.11 -7.30 38.55
C ASP A 192 19.83 -6.79 37.28
N SER A 193 20.33 -7.72 36.47
CA SER A 193 21.11 -7.43 35.26
C SER A 193 20.27 -7.66 34.02
N THR A 194 20.44 -6.78 33.03
CA THR A 194 19.76 -6.89 31.73
C THR A 194 20.72 -7.49 30.73
N TYR A 195 20.27 -8.49 29.98
CA TYR A 195 21.02 -9.11 28.90
C TYR A 195 20.12 -9.36 27.70
N TYR A 196 20.74 -9.49 26.54
CA TYR A 196 20.08 -9.72 25.27
C TYR A 196 20.38 -11.13 24.81
N TYR A 197 19.33 -11.85 24.43
CA TYR A 197 19.43 -13.20 23.89
C TYR A 197 18.87 -13.25 22.46
N ASN A 198 19.64 -13.79 21.52
CA ASN A 198 19.18 -14.00 20.16
C ASN A 198 18.53 -15.38 20.04
N GLN A 199 17.25 -15.40 19.70
CA GLN A 199 16.46 -16.65 19.62
C GLN A 199 16.86 -17.56 18.46
N ILE A 200 17.65 -17.06 17.51
CA ILE A 200 18.10 -17.76 16.31
C ILE A 200 19.52 -18.27 16.49
N THR A 201 20.44 -17.39 16.89
CA THR A 201 21.87 -17.76 17.02
C THR A 201 22.19 -18.40 18.37
N GLY A 202 21.33 -18.24 19.37
CA GLY A 202 21.58 -18.66 20.75
C GLY A 202 22.61 -17.79 21.48
N GLN A 203 23.05 -16.68 20.88
CA GLN A 203 24.02 -15.77 21.49
C GLN A 203 23.39 -14.99 22.66
N VAL A 204 24.21 -14.73 23.68
CA VAL A 204 23.90 -13.89 24.84
C VAL A 204 24.92 -12.77 24.90
N GLN A 205 24.45 -11.54 25.10
CA GLN A 205 25.33 -10.38 25.29
C GLN A 205 24.69 -9.38 26.25
N ILE A 206 25.54 -8.61 26.94
CA ILE A 206 25.10 -7.59 27.90
C ILE A 206 24.79 -6.27 27.17
N GLU A 207 25.56 -5.99 26.11
CA GLU A 207 25.40 -4.78 25.32
C GLU A 207 24.21 -4.89 24.36
N GLU A 208 23.51 -3.78 24.19
CA GLU A 208 22.35 -3.73 23.30
C GLU A 208 22.75 -4.01 21.84
N PRO A 209 22.13 -4.99 21.18
CA PRO A 209 22.50 -5.37 19.81
C PRO A 209 22.32 -4.20 18.85
N GLN A 210 23.37 -3.98 18.05
CA GLN A 210 23.34 -3.01 16.97
C GLN A 210 22.52 -3.59 15.81
N LEU A 211 21.29 -3.09 15.65
CA LEU A 211 20.43 -3.53 14.55
C LEU A 211 20.97 -3.00 13.21
N PRO A 212 20.86 -3.79 12.12
CA PRO A 212 21.21 -3.31 10.79
C PRO A 212 20.34 -2.10 10.44
N MET A 213 20.98 -1.08 9.86
CA MET A 213 20.34 0.19 9.52
C MET A 213 20.22 0.33 8.01
N VAL A 214 19.14 0.95 7.54
CA VAL A 214 18.93 1.26 6.12
C VAL A 214 19.85 2.42 5.71
N ASP A 215 20.70 2.25 4.69
CA ASP A 215 21.50 3.35 4.12
C ASP A 215 20.75 4.10 3.00
N ALA A 216 19.98 3.37 2.18
CA ALA A 216 19.20 3.90 1.07
C ALA A 216 18.02 2.99 0.73
N SER A 217 16.87 3.60 0.42
CA SER A 217 15.73 2.89 -0.19
C SER A 217 15.95 2.83 -1.70
N GLY A 218 16.42 1.69 -2.23
CA GLY A 218 16.49 1.44 -3.67
C GLY A 218 15.15 0.99 -4.26
N GLU A 219 15.01 1.11 -5.60
CA GLU A 219 13.82 0.70 -6.36
C GLU A 219 13.44 -0.77 -6.15
N ASN A 220 14.41 -1.64 -5.84
CA ASN A 220 14.21 -3.09 -5.66
C ASN A 220 14.18 -3.55 -4.19
N GLY A 221 14.24 -2.62 -3.23
CA GLY A 221 14.35 -2.92 -1.82
C GLY A 221 15.23 -1.92 -1.08
N SER A 222 15.19 -1.95 0.25
CA SER A 222 16.16 -1.21 1.05
C SER A 222 17.53 -1.91 0.96
N VAL A 223 18.58 -1.12 0.77
CA VAL A 223 19.98 -1.52 0.94
C VAL A 223 20.33 -1.34 2.42
N TRP A 224 21.15 -2.25 2.96
CA TRP A 224 21.37 -2.38 4.40
C TRP A 224 22.84 -2.34 4.73
N VAL A 225 23.16 -1.59 5.78
CA VAL A 225 24.45 -1.67 6.44
C VAL A 225 24.36 -2.77 7.48
N ILE A 226 24.86 -3.94 7.11
CA ILE A 226 25.08 -5.05 8.04
C ILE A 226 26.30 -4.68 8.87
N ARG A 227 26.11 -4.41 10.17
CA ARG A 227 27.19 -4.10 11.11
C ARG A 227 27.69 -5.32 11.89
N GLU A 228 27.14 -6.50 11.61
CA GLU A 228 27.58 -7.76 12.19
C GLU A 228 28.96 -8.15 11.62
N GLU A 229 29.88 -8.59 12.48
CA GLU A 229 31.15 -9.14 12.01
C GLU A 229 30.87 -10.40 11.17
N PRO A 230 31.61 -10.63 10.06
CA PRO A 230 31.43 -11.82 9.23
C PRO A 230 31.50 -13.14 10.00
N SER A 231 32.26 -13.18 11.10
CA SER A 231 32.39 -14.33 12.00
C SER A 231 31.12 -14.67 12.79
N ASP A 232 30.24 -13.69 13.02
CA ASP A 232 29.00 -13.88 13.79
C ASP A 232 27.81 -14.27 12.90
N ARG A 233 28.01 -14.34 11.59
CA ARG A 233 26.98 -14.74 10.63
C ARG A 233 26.72 -16.23 10.73
N VAL A 234 25.49 -16.58 11.08
CA VAL A 234 25.02 -17.97 11.17
C VAL A 234 23.85 -18.18 10.23
N MET A 235 23.77 -19.36 9.63
CA MET A 235 22.57 -19.76 8.87
C MET A 235 21.48 -20.21 9.85
N PRO A 236 20.31 -19.54 9.88
CA PRO A 236 19.17 -20.00 10.68
C PRO A 236 18.68 -21.35 10.20
N SER A 237 18.24 -22.20 11.13
CA SER A 237 17.67 -23.49 10.77
C SER A 237 16.31 -23.33 10.07
N GLN A 238 15.96 -24.30 9.22
CA GLN A 238 14.65 -24.36 8.57
C GLN A 238 13.48 -24.25 9.57
N LYS A 239 13.66 -24.86 10.76
CA LYS A 239 12.66 -24.84 11.84
C LYS A 239 12.47 -23.43 12.40
N GLU A 240 13.56 -22.69 12.65
CA GLU A 240 13.53 -21.30 13.13
C GLU A 240 12.85 -20.37 12.13
N ILE A 241 13.21 -20.49 10.84
CA ILE A 241 12.60 -19.72 9.75
C ILE A 241 11.08 -19.96 9.68
N MET A 242 10.66 -21.21 9.79
CA MET A 242 9.24 -21.58 9.77
C MET A 242 8.48 -21.10 11.02
N SER A 243 9.06 -21.23 12.21
CA SER A 243 8.42 -20.76 13.45
C SER A 243 8.22 -19.25 13.47
N ALA A 244 9.13 -18.49 12.86
CA ALA A 244 9.01 -17.04 12.74
C ALA A 244 8.14 -16.58 11.55
N GLY A 245 7.59 -17.51 10.77
CA GLY A 245 6.67 -17.21 9.68
C GLY A 245 7.33 -16.60 8.43
N ARG A 246 8.66 -16.67 8.31
CA ARG A 246 9.43 -16.24 7.13
C ARG A 246 9.56 -17.38 6.10
N TYR A 247 8.44 -18.00 5.74
CA TYR A 247 8.36 -19.08 4.73
C TYR A 247 8.96 -18.69 3.37
N ASP A 248 9.06 -17.38 3.10
CA ASP A 248 9.70 -16.81 1.92
C ASP A 248 11.21 -17.09 1.88
N LEU A 249 11.91 -17.13 3.03
CA LEU A 249 13.35 -17.42 3.12
C LEU A 249 13.71 -18.89 2.91
N HIS A 250 12.74 -19.79 3.09
CA HIS A 250 12.93 -21.23 2.92
C HIS A 250 13.45 -21.63 1.53
N HIS A 251 13.05 -20.89 0.49
CA HIS A 251 13.41 -21.23 -0.88
C HIS A 251 14.84 -20.81 -1.24
N GLY A 252 15.44 -19.91 -0.46
CA GLY A 252 16.83 -19.47 -0.64
C GLY A 252 17.84 -20.20 0.25
N SER A 253 17.40 -20.86 1.32
CA SER A 253 18.27 -21.71 2.17
C SER A 253 18.31 -23.13 1.63
N ILE A 254 19.15 -23.40 0.62
CA ILE A 254 19.56 -24.76 0.24
C ILE A 254 21.03 -24.93 0.58
#